data_AF-A0A9E4KDV7-F1
#
_entry.id   AF-A0A9E4KDV7-F1
#
_cell.length_a   1.000
_cell.length_b   1.000
_cell.length_c   1.000
_cell.angle_alpha   90.00
_cell.angle_beta   90.00
_cell.angle_gamma   90.00
#
_symmetry.space_group_name_H-M   'P 1'
#
loop_
_entity.id
_entity.type
_entity.pdbx_description
1 polymer ?
#
loop_
_entity_poly.entity_id
_entity_poly.type
_entity_poly.pdbx_seq_one_letter_code
_entity_poly.pdbx_strand_id
1 'polypeptide(L)'
;MPEHNPFIWQELVTTDQELSGVFFSKLLGWTMKEVDAGEFGKYTLFQKEGQDIAGMMNPTPDTPGEGSYWHSYVAVDNIDA
;
A
#
# COMPACT_ATOMS: atom_id res chain seq x y z
N MET A 1 -24.76 8.17 6.16
CA MET A 1 -23.68 7.48 5.43
C MET A 1 -23.40 8.29 4.17
N PRO A 2 -22.15 8.43 3.70
CA PRO A 2 -21.94 8.84 2.31
C PRO A 2 -22.70 7.86 1.42
N GLU A 3 -23.30 8.32 0.32
CA GLU A 3 -24.11 7.51 -0.61
C GLU A 3 -23.31 6.36 -1.28
N HIS A 4 -21.98 6.34 -1.12
CA HIS A 4 -21.06 5.42 -1.76
C HIS A 4 -19.96 4.97 -0.80
N ASN A 5 -19.43 3.77 -1.02
CA ASN A 5 -18.23 3.23 -0.38
C ASN A 5 -16.99 3.74 -1.12
N PRO A 6 -16.23 4.73 -0.60
CA PRO A 6 -15.10 5.31 -1.32
C PRO A 6 -13.86 4.41 -1.28
N PHE A 7 -12.99 4.53 -2.28
CA PHE A 7 -11.61 4.06 -2.16
C PHE A 7 -10.86 4.90 -1.13
N ILE A 8 -10.25 4.25 -0.15
CA ILE A 8 -9.58 4.91 0.98
C ILE A 8 -8.08 4.64 1.05
N TRP A 9 -7.59 3.58 0.42
CA TRP A 9 -6.17 3.24 0.46
C TRP A 9 -5.72 2.50 -0.80
N GLN A 10 -4.45 2.65 -1.12
CA GLN A 10 -3.79 1.95 -2.21
C GLN A 10 -2.52 1.32 -1.67
N GLU A 11 -2.31 0.04 -1.97
CA GLU A 11 -1.20 -0.74 -1.46
C GLU A 11 -0.47 -1.43 -2.61
N LEU A 12 0.83 -1.21 -2.70
CA LEU A 12 1.69 -1.93 -3.62
C LEU A 12 2.18 -3.22 -2.96
N VAL A 13 1.67 -4.36 -3.42
CA VAL A 13 2.24 -5.66 -3.08
C VAL A 13 3.35 -5.95 -4.09
N THR A 14 4.59 -6.12 -3.62
CA THR A 14 5.73 -6.30 -4.52
C THR A 14 6.85 -7.16 -3.92
N THR A 15 7.43 -8.03 -4.75
CA THR A 15 8.53 -8.92 -4.35
C THR A 15 9.85 -8.18 -4.06
N ASP A 16 10.00 -6.96 -4.58
CA ASP A 16 11.16 -6.10 -4.37
C ASP A 16 10.70 -4.68 -4.02
N GLN A 17 10.57 -4.43 -2.71
CA GLN A 17 10.18 -3.12 -2.19
C GLN A 17 11.22 -2.04 -2.49
N GLU A 18 12.51 -2.36 -2.53
CA GLU A 18 13.56 -1.35 -2.76
C GLU A 18 13.49 -0.83 -4.19
N LEU A 19 13.50 -1.73 -5.17
CA LEU A 19 13.42 -1.38 -6.58
C LEU A 19 12.10 -0.67 -6.91
N SER A 20 10.98 -1.22 -6.43
CA SER A 20 9.65 -0.67 -6.66
C SER A 20 9.49 0.70 -6.01
N GLY A 21 9.96 0.84 -4.77
CA GLY A 21 9.93 2.08 -4.01
C GLY A 21 10.70 3.20 -4.70
N VAL A 22 11.93 2.93 -5.15
CA VAL A 22 12.74 3.88 -5.91
C VAL A 22 12.07 4.27 -7.23
N PHE A 23 11.49 3.30 -7.95
CA PHE A 23 10.80 3.54 -9.21
C PHE A 23 9.59 4.47 -9.05
N PHE A 24 8.64 4.12 -8.18
CA PHE A 24 7.41 4.90 -8.00
C PHE A 24 7.66 6.25 -7.34
N SER A 25 8.59 6.33 -6.38
CA SER A 25 8.99 7.60 -5.77
C SER A 25 9.50 8.60 -6.80
N LYS A 26 10.38 8.15 -7.72
CA LYS A 26 10.90 9.00 -8.81
C LYS A 26 9.83 9.36 -9.82
N LEU A 27 9.00 8.39 -10.21
CA LEU A 27 7.96 8.59 -11.23
C LEU A 27 6.88 9.58 -10.77
N LEU A 28 6.45 9.47 -9.50
CA LEU A 28 5.29 10.20 -8.97
C LEU A 28 5.66 11.39 -8.09
N GLY A 29 6.96 11.59 -7.82
CA GLY A 29 7.43 12.64 -6.92
C GLY A 29 7.05 12.39 -5.47
N TRP A 30 7.04 11.12 -5.05
CA TRP A 30 6.72 10.71 -3.69
C TRP A 30 7.99 10.47 -2.87
N THR A 31 7.86 10.54 -1.55
CA THR A 31 8.88 10.12 -0.60
C THR A 31 8.46 8.81 0.07
N MET A 32 9.41 8.12 0.70
CA MET A 32 9.14 6.87 1.42
C MET A 32 9.45 7.02 2.90
N LYS A 33 8.63 6.42 3.73
CA LYS A 33 8.83 6.27 5.16
C LYS A 33 8.67 4.80 5.51
N GLU A 34 9.75 4.19 5.99
CA GLU A 34 9.74 2.80 6.44
C GLU A 34 9.16 2.69 7.85
N VAL A 35 8.37 1.63 8.07
CA VAL A 35 7.73 1.28 9.32
C VAL A 35 8.01 -0.20 9.60
N ASP A 36 8.39 -0.50 10.83
CA ASP A 36 8.54 -1.87 11.29
C ASP A 36 7.15 -2.51 11.48
N ALA A 37 6.86 -3.56 10.71
CA ALA A 37 5.59 -4.31 10.77
C ALA A 37 5.74 -5.62 11.56
N GLY A 38 6.82 -5.79 12.33
CA GLY A 38 7.05 -6.97 13.17
C GLY A 38 7.23 -8.23 12.33
N GLU A 39 6.40 -9.25 12.61
CA GLU A 39 6.47 -10.55 11.93
C GLU A 39 6.19 -10.48 10.42
N PHE A 40 5.51 -9.42 9.97
CA PHE A 40 5.25 -9.16 8.55
C PHE A 40 6.40 -8.43 7.85
N GLY A 41 7.50 -8.17 8.55
CA GLY A 41 8.71 -7.54 8.02
C GLY A 41 8.57 -6.02 7.92
N LYS A 42 8.92 -5.46 6.75
CA LYS A 42 8.92 -4.02 6.52
C LYS A 42 7.65 -3.58 5.82
N TYR A 43 7.02 -2.53 6.34
CA TYR A 43 5.99 -1.78 5.64
C TYR A 43 6.55 -0.42 5.19
N THR A 44 6.24 0.01 3.97
CA THR A 44 6.68 1.31 3.46
C THR A 44 5.47 2.18 3.19
N LEU A 45 5.43 3.36 3.80
CA LEU A 45 4.46 4.41 3.48
C LEU A 45 5.03 5.30 2.38
N PHE A 46 4.29 5.42 1.27
CA PHE A 46 4.53 6.48 0.31
C PHE A 46 3.87 7.77 0.79
N GLN A 47 4.61 8.87 0.66
CA GLN A 47 4.19 10.18 1.12
C GLN A 47 4.27 11.22 -0.01
N LYS A 48 3.32 12.14 0.00
CA LYS A 48 3.36 13.37 -0.80
C LYS A 48 3.08 14.54 0.10
N GLU A 49 3.95 15.55 0.10
CA GLU A 49 3.82 16.75 0.95
C GLU A 49 3.66 16.40 2.45
N GLY A 50 4.32 15.32 2.89
CA GLY A 50 4.28 14.85 4.27
C GLY A 50 3.01 14.09 4.67
N GLN A 51 2.06 13.89 3.75
CA GLN A 51 0.87 13.08 3.97
C GLN A 51 1.08 11.65 3.47
N ASP A 52 0.62 10.67 4.25
CA ASP A 52 0.62 9.26 3.86
C ASP A 52 -0.48 9.04 2.79
N ILE A 53 -0.11 8.49 1.64
CA ILE A 53 -1.02 8.38 0.48
C ILE A 53 -1.13 6.98 -0.11
N ALA A 54 -0.17 6.09 0.19
CA ALA A 54 -0.18 4.70 -0.23
C ALA A 54 0.76 3.87 0.63
N GLY A 55 0.54 2.55 0.63
CA GLY A 55 1.39 1.55 1.26
C GLY A 55 2.20 0.76 0.25
N MET A 56 3.22 0.08 0.75
CA MET A 56 3.94 -0.96 0.03
C MET A 56 4.40 -2.05 1.00
N MET A 57 4.22 -3.30 0.60
CA MET A 57 4.57 -4.47 1.40
C MET A 57 5.10 -5.61 0.53
N ASN A 58 5.76 -6.58 1.17
CA ASN A 58 6.09 -7.84 0.53
C ASN A 58 4.84 -8.73 0.41
N PRO A 59 4.78 -9.64 -0.58
CA PRO A 59 3.73 -10.65 -0.63
C PRO A 59 3.75 -11.52 0.62
N THR A 60 2.56 -11.94 1.06
CA THR A 60 2.38 -12.91 2.16
C THR A 60 1.74 -14.19 1.61
N PRO A 61 1.67 -15.28 2.38
CA PRO A 61 0.95 -16.48 1.92
C PRO A 61 -0.50 -16.24 1.50
N ASP A 62 -1.15 -15.20 2.05
CA ASP A 62 -2.54 -14.85 1.78
C ASP A 62 -2.70 -13.82 0.65
N THR A 63 -1.61 -13.22 0.14
CA THR A 63 -1.72 -12.28 -0.99
C THR A 63 -2.14 -13.02 -2.27
N PRO A 64 -3.19 -12.56 -2.97
CA PRO A 64 -3.64 -13.22 -4.20
C PRO A 64 -2.68 -12.96 -5.38
N GLY A 65 -2.61 -13.93 -6.29
CA GLY A 65 -1.92 -13.79 -7.58
C GLY A 65 -0.41 -14.03 -7.54
N GLU A 66 0.19 -14.05 -8.72
CA GLU A 66 1.65 -14.12 -8.90
C GLU A 66 2.18 -12.74 -9.32
N GLY A 67 3.25 -12.27 -8.67
CA GLY A 67 3.93 -11.02 -9.03
C GLY A 67 3.40 -9.77 -8.33
N SER A 68 3.89 -8.60 -8.76
CA SER A 68 3.59 -7.31 -8.11
C SER A 68 2.32 -6.66 -8.67
N TYR A 69 1.51 -6.06 -7.80
CA TYR A 69 0.27 -5.38 -8.17
C TYR A 69 -0.12 -4.28 -7.16
N TRP A 70 -1.00 -3.38 -7.60
CA TRP A 70 -1.67 -2.42 -6.74
C TRP A 70 -3.01 -2.99 -6.24
N HIS A 71 -3.21 -2.96 -4.93
CA HIS A 71 -4.43 -3.35 -4.23
C HIS A 71 -5.16 -2.11 -3.72
N SER A 72 -6.45 -1.98 -4.01
CA SER A 72 -7.27 -0.85 -3.55
C SER A 72 -8.19 -1.26 -2.42
N TYR A 73 -8.23 -0.47 -1.35
CA TYR A 73 -9.16 -0.66 -0.23
C TYR A 73 -10.36 0.26 -0.37
N VAL A 74 -11.54 -0.29 -0.09
CA VAL A 74 -12.82 0.42 -0.11
C VAL A 74 -13.35 0.50 1.30
N ALA A 75 -13.75 1.70 1.75
CA ALA A 75 -14.36 1.87 3.06
C ALA A 75 -15.75 1.22 3.09
N VAL A 76 -16.02 0.51 4.17
CA VAL A 76 -17.33 -0.09 4.46
C VAL A 76 -17.71 0.29 5.89
N ASP A 77 -19.01 0.42 6.14
CA ASP A 77 -19.52 0.67 7.50
C ASP A 77 -19.26 -0.54 8.43
N ASN A 78 -19.28 -1.75 7.86
CA ASN A 78 -19.00 -3.00 8.56
C ASN A 78 -18.39 -4.01 7.59
N ILE A 79 -17.26 -4.63 7.97
CA ILE A 79 -16.54 -5.61 7.15
C ILE A 79 -17.23 -7.00 7.13
N ASP A 80 -18.04 -7.31 8.14
CA ASP A 80 -18.68 -8.62 8.32
C ASP A 80 -20.14 -8.69 7.82
N ALA A 81 -20.75 -7.54 7.50
CA ALA A 81 -22.19 -7.43 7.22
C ALA A 81 -22.63 -7.96 5.86
#